data_AF-A0A7Z9SDT6-F1
#
_entry.id   AF-A0A7Z9SDT6-F1
#
_cell.length_a   1.000
_cell.length_b   1.000
_cell.length_c   1.000
_cell.angle_alpha   90.00
_cell.angle_beta   90.00
_cell.angle_gamma   90.00
#
_symmetry.space_group_name_H-M   'P 1'
#
loop_
_entity.id
_entity.type
_entity.pdbx_description
1 polymer ?
#
loop_
_entity_poly.entity_id
_entity_poly.type
_entity_poly.pdbx_seq_one_letter_code
_entity_poly.pdbx_strand_id
1 'polypeptide(L)'
;LMSSQQQLALAEQKYELGSAKKTDLLKAEVRFGQAKVDVINNEANLQNAYRTLKNAMGLIGSDQNFSIEEVEIPLEIIPDFETGFELIQKFNPSVKAKQYQITSAELSAKIAKGSRLPTISANASYSGNAETLGHAIANSYNDQKRFNTGLSISIPIFSGNSISTRIQQAKIAVNKQESEYLTQLQDLSVQLQSSLDQLNNYKEIIPINETILVSADEDLKLAQVRYTHGSTIILEVLDAQVSVVRARSSLIRSKYDACIEQANLKALLGTLDTDK
;
A
#
# COMPACT_ATOMS: atom_id res chain seq x y z
N LEU A 1 -17.67 20.14 17.79
CA LEU A 1 -17.78 21.62 17.73
C LEU A 1 -19.14 22.12 18.22
N MET A 2 -20.27 21.77 17.57
CA MET A 2 -21.61 22.25 17.98
C MET A 2 -21.94 21.95 19.46
N SER A 3 -21.68 20.72 19.92
CA SER A 3 -21.87 20.34 21.33
C SER A 3 -21.01 21.19 22.28
N SER A 4 -19.78 21.51 21.92
CA SER A 4 -18.89 22.35 22.75
C SER A 4 -19.33 23.81 22.76
N GLN A 5 -19.89 24.32 21.66
CA GLN A 5 -20.48 25.66 21.57
C GLN A 5 -21.72 25.79 22.46
N GLN A 6 -22.59 24.77 22.47
CA GLN A 6 -23.76 24.74 23.36
C GLN A 6 -23.36 24.73 24.84
N GLN A 7 -22.31 23.98 25.20
CA GLN A 7 -21.80 23.98 26.58
C GLN A 7 -21.16 25.31 26.97
N LEU A 8 -20.46 25.97 26.05
CA LEU A 8 -19.92 27.32 26.28
C LEU A 8 -21.05 28.32 26.55
N ALA A 9 -22.06 28.36 25.68
CA ALA A 9 -23.22 29.24 25.85
C ALA A 9 -23.95 28.99 27.18
N LEU A 10 -24.11 27.72 27.59
CA LEU A 10 -24.71 27.36 28.87
C LEU A 10 -23.84 27.82 30.06
N ALA A 11 -22.52 27.66 29.97
CA ALA A 11 -21.59 28.10 31.01
C ALA A 11 -21.54 29.62 31.14
N GLU A 12 -21.56 30.35 30.01
CA GLU A 12 -21.69 31.82 29.96
C GLU A 12 -22.97 32.28 30.65
N GLN A 13 -24.13 31.71 30.27
CA GLN A 13 -25.41 32.07 30.85
C GLN A 13 -25.44 31.83 32.37
N LYS A 14 -24.95 30.67 32.84
CA LYS A 14 -24.91 30.39 34.29
C LYS A 14 -23.94 31.31 35.03
N TYR A 15 -22.85 31.74 34.40
CA TYR A 15 -21.91 32.70 34.98
C TYR A 15 -22.52 34.10 35.09
N GLU A 16 -23.21 34.58 34.05
CA GLU A 16 -23.93 35.86 34.06
C GLU A 16 -25.03 35.90 35.13
N LEU A 17 -25.72 34.78 35.35
CA LEU A 17 -26.70 34.60 36.42
C LEU A 17 -26.08 34.38 37.81
N GLY A 18 -24.75 34.47 37.94
CA GLY A 18 -24.03 34.29 39.21
C GLY A 18 -24.04 32.87 39.78
N SER A 19 -24.55 31.90 38.99
CA SER A 19 -24.79 30.51 39.41
C SER A 19 -23.64 29.55 39.03
N ALA A 20 -22.62 30.02 38.32
CA ALA A 20 -21.41 29.27 37.99
C ALA A 20 -20.13 30.09 38.28
N LYS A 21 -18.99 29.40 38.44
CA LYS A 21 -17.71 30.05 38.72
C LYS A 21 -17.06 30.53 37.41
N LYS A 22 -16.26 31.60 37.47
CA LYS A 22 -15.44 32.04 36.31
C LYS A 22 -14.52 30.93 35.78
N THR A 23 -14.05 30.04 36.65
CA THR A 23 -13.24 28.88 36.25
C THR A 23 -13.99 27.92 35.34
N ASP A 24 -15.31 27.80 35.48
CA ASP A 24 -16.15 26.90 34.71
C ASP A 24 -16.33 27.44 33.29
N LEU A 25 -16.56 28.76 33.17
CA LEU A 25 -16.57 29.47 31.90
C LEU A 25 -15.23 29.31 31.15
N LEU A 26 -14.11 29.61 31.82
CA LEU A 26 -12.78 29.50 31.20
C LEU A 26 -12.47 28.07 30.71
N LYS A 27 -12.90 27.04 31.44
CA LYS A 27 -12.75 25.65 31.00
C LYS A 27 -13.58 25.35 29.74
N ALA A 28 -14.82 25.86 29.68
CA ALA A 28 -15.67 25.71 28.50
C ALA A 28 -15.09 26.45 27.28
N GLU A 29 -14.54 27.66 27.47
CA GLU A 29 -13.84 28.43 26.42
C GLU A 29 -12.64 27.67 25.87
N VAL A 30 -11.78 27.15 26.75
CA VAL A 30 -10.61 26.34 26.35
C VAL A 30 -11.05 25.10 25.55
N ARG A 31 -12.10 24.40 26.01
CA ARG A 31 -12.61 23.22 25.31
C ARG A 31 -13.19 23.56 23.93
N PHE A 32 -13.92 24.67 23.82
CA PHE A 32 -14.44 25.15 22.54
C PHE A 32 -13.30 25.55 21.59
N GLY A 33 -12.29 26.26 22.10
CA GLY A 33 -11.09 26.61 21.34
C GLY A 33 -10.37 25.38 20.79
N GLN A 34 -10.14 24.36 21.62
CA GLN A 34 -9.54 23.10 21.20
C GLN A 34 -10.38 22.38 20.14
N ALA A 35 -11.70 22.29 20.36
CA ALA A 35 -12.60 21.66 19.39
C ALA A 35 -12.61 22.37 18.03
N LYS A 36 -12.39 23.69 18.00
CA LYS A 36 -12.25 24.46 16.75
C LYS A 36 -10.93 24.14 16.03
N VAL A 37 -9.82 24.05 16.77
CA VAL A 37 -8.52 23.61 16.22
C VAL A 37 -8.64 22.20 15.63
N ASP A 38 -9.29 21.28 16.34
CA ASP A 38 -9.47 19.89 15.88
C ASP A 38 -10.28 19.83 14.56
N VAL A 39 -11.34 20.65 14.41
CA VAL A 39 -12.11 20.72 13.16
C VAL A 39 -11.25 21.23 12.00
N ILE A 40 -10.49 22.31 12.20
CA ILE A 40 -9.63 22.88 11.16
C ILE A 40 -8.59 21.83 10.68
N ASN A 41 -7.96 21.13 11.62
CA ASN A 41 -6.98 20.10 11.29
C ASN A 41 -7.62 18.91 10.57
N ASN A 42 -8.79 18.44 11.02
CA ASN A 42 -9.50 17.33 10.40
C ASN A 42 -10.04 17.67 9.01
N GLU A 43 -10.46 18.91 8.78
CA GLU A 43 -10.88 19.38 7.46
C GLU A 43 -9.69 19.41 6.49
N ALA A 44 -8.53 19.89 6.91
CA ALA A 44 -7.31 19.83 6.10
C ALA A 44 -6.91 18.36 5.78
N ASN A 45 -6.99 17.46 6.76
CA ASN A 45 -6.71 16.04 6.56
C ASN A 45 -7.70 15.38 5.58
N LEU A 46 -8.99 15.70 5.69
CA LEU A 46 -10.02 15.22 4.76
C LEU A 46 -9.74 15.68 3.33
N GLN A 47 -9.42 16.96 3.14
CA GLN A 47 -9.08 17.50 1.82
C GLN A 47 -7.84 16.83 1.22
N ASN A 48 -6.83 16.54 2.04
CA ASN A 48 -5.64 15.82 1.59
C ASN A 48 -5.96 14.37 1.23
N ALA A 49 -6.74 13.65 2.05
CA ALA A 49 -7.18 12.29 1.76
C ALA A 49 -8.00 12.23 0.45
N TYR A 50 -8.92 13.17 0.25
CA TYR A 50 -9.72 13.28 -0.97
C TYR A 50 -8.85 13.52 -2.21
N ARG A 51 -7.83 14.38 -2.12
CA ARG A 51 -6.85 14.60 -3.21
C ARG A 51 -6.00 13.36 -3.49
N THR A 52 -5.55 12.66 -2.46
CA THR A 52 -4.81 11.40 -2.60
C THR A 52 -5.66 10.35 -3.32
N LEU A 53 -6.94 10.23 -2.96
CA LEU A 53 -7.87 9.33 -3.63
C LEU A 53 -8.11 9.75 -5.09
N LYS A 54 -8.33 11.04 -5.37
CA LYS A 54 -8.39 11.56 -6.75
C LYS A 54 -7.15 11.19 -7.56
N ASN A 55 -5.97 11.32 -6.98
CA ASN A 55 -4.72 10.96 -7.64
C ASN A 55 -4.65 9.44 -7.92
N ALA A 56 -5.00 8.59 -6.95
CA ALA A 56 -5.03 7.14 -7.11
C ALA A 56 -6.04 6.68 -8.19
N MET A 57 -7.14 7.40 -8.35
CA MET A 57 -8.16 7.15 -9.38
C MET A 57 -7.81 7.77 -10.75
N GLY A 58 -6.70 8.52 -10.86
CA GLY A 58 -6.34 9.23 -12.10
C GLY A 58 -7.22 10.44 -12.42
N LEU A 59 -7.94 10.98 -11.43
CA LEU A 59 -8.87 12.12 -11.56
C LEU A 59 -8.21 13.47 -11.21
N ILE A 60 -6.89 13.53 -11.10
CA ILE A 60 -6.20 14.78 -10.76
C ILE A 60 -6.34 15.78 -11.92
N GLY A 61 -6.75 17.01 -11.61
CA GLY A 61 -7.07 18.02 -12.62
C GLY A 61 -8.44 17.85 -13.30
N SER A 62 -9.23 16.86 -12.90
CA SER A 62 -10.63 16.70 -13.34
C SER A 62 -11.59 17.45 -12.41
N ASP A 63 -12.60 18.09 -13.01
CA ASP A 63 -13.74 18.68 -12.30
C ASP A 63 -14.73 17.64 -11.76
N GLN A 64 -14.52 16.35 -12.08
CA GLN A 64 -15.31 15.27 -11.53
C GLN A 64 -15.14 15.20 -10.02
N ASN A 65 -16.27 15.25 -9.33
CA ASN A 65 -16.37 15.04 -7.89
C ASN A 65 -17.09 13.73 -7.63
N PHE A 66 -16.73 13.08 -6.53
CA PHE A 66 -17.39 11.88 -6.05
C PHE A 66 -17.82 12.09 -4.60
N SER A 67 -18.91 11.43 -4.22
CA SER A 67 -19.35 11.36 -2.83
C SER A 67 -18.80 10.09 -2.21
N ILE A 68 -18.45 10.14 -0.94
CA ILE A 68 -18.07 8.96 -0.16
C ILE A 68 -19.32 8.54 0.59
N GLU A 69 -19.80 7.34 0.32
CA GLU A 69 -20.88 6.73 1.08
C GLU A 69 -20.29 5.81 2.15
N GLU A 70 -20.91 5.83 3.33
CA GLU A 70 -20.57 4.88 4.38
C GLU A 70 -21.13 3.51 3.99
N VAL A 71 -20.25 2.58 3.69
CA VAL A 71 -20.62 1.19 3.39
C VAL A 71 -20.22 0.35 4.58
N GLU A 72 -21.20 -0.29 5.23
CA GLU A 72 -20.90 -1.36 6.18
C GLU A 72 -20.44 -2.58 5.40
N ILE A 73 -19.12 -2.76 5.30
CA ILE A 73 -18.51 -3.94 4.68
C ILE A 73 -18.35 -4.98 5.80
N PRO A 74 -19.17 -6.05 5.84
CA PRO A 74 -18.97 -7.10 6.81
C PRO A 74 -17.62 -7.79 6.53
N LEU A 75 -16.87 -8.09 7.60
CA LEU A 75 -15.65 -8.86 7.46
C LEU A 75 -15.97 -10.23 6.85
N GLU A 76 -15.45 -10.48 5.66
CA GLU A 76 -15.50 -11.80 5.02
C GLU A 76 -14.82 -12.88 5.88
N ILE A 77 -15.10 -14.14 5.54
CA ILE A 77 -14.56 -15.31 6.23
C ILE A 77 -13.02 -15.31 6.09
N ILE A 78 -12.35 -15.26 7.24
CA ILE A 78 -10.89 -15.34 7.34
C ILE A 78 -10.49 -16.81 7.11
N PRO A 79 -9.64 -17.13 6.11
CA PRO A 79 -9.15 -18.48 5.89
C PRO A 79 -8.24 -18.92 7.04
N ASP A 80 -8.11 -20.23 7.25
CA ASP A 80 -7.06 -20.75 8.12
C ASP A 80 -5.67 -20.56 7.47
N PHE A 81 -4.63 -20.70 8.29
CA PHE A 81 -3.25 -20.47 7.86
C PHE A 81 -2.83 -21.38 6.71
N GLU A 82 -3.17 -22.67 6.75
CA GLU A 82 -2.74 -23.63 5.72
C GLU A 82 -3.40 -23.30 4.38
N THR A 83 -4.72 -23.09 4.38
CA THR A 83 -5.46 -22.65 3.19
C THR A 83 -4.91 -21.33 2.65
N GLY A 84 -4.64 -20.36 3.53
CA GLY A 84 -4.07 -19.08 3.13
C GLY A 84 -2.68 -19.21 2.51
N PHE A 85 -1.82 -20.05 3.09
CA PHE A 85 -0.46 -20.25 2.61
C PHE A 85 -0.41 -21.00 1.27
N GLU A 86 -1.32 -21.95 1.05
CA GLU A 86 -1.50 -22.58 -0.26
C GLU A 86 -1.91 -21.56 -1.34
N LEU A 87 -2.83 -20.64 -1.02
CA LEU A 87 -3.24 -19.58 -1.94
C LEU A 87 -2.07 -18.65 -2.27
N ILE A 88 -1.26 -18.26 -1.28
CA ILE A 88 -0.05 -17.45 -1.50
C ILE A 88 0.88 -18.13 -2.49
N GLN A 89 1.23 -19.40 -2.26
CA GLN A 89 2.15 -20.13 -3.12
C GLN A 89 1.66 -20.21 -4.57
N LYS A 90 0.34 -20.30 -4.76
CA LYS A 90 -0.29 -20.50 -6.07
C LYS A 90 -0.59 -19.21 -6.82
N PHE A 91 -1.04 -18.17 -6.12
CA PHE A 91 -1.61 -16.98 -6.74
C PHE A 91 -0.83 -15.69 -6.50
N ASN A 92 -0.05 -15.59 -5.41
CA ASN A 92 0.68 -14.37 -5.09
C ASN A 92 1.65 -13.98 -6.24
N PRO A 93 1.53 -12.75 -6.80
CA PRO A 93 2.36 -12.30 -7.92
C PRO A 93 3.86 -12.24 -7.59
N SER A 94 4.24 -11.92 -6.34
CA SER A 94 5.65 -11.83 -5.93
C SER A 94 6.32 -13.21 -5.90
N VAL A 95 5.57 -14.26 -5.50
CA VAL A 95 6.02 -15.66 -5.55
C VAL A 95 6.25 -16.10 -6.99
N LYS A 96 5.30 -15.82 -7.89
CA LYS A 96 5.44 -16.09 -9.33
C LYS A 96 6.63 -15.35 -9.93
N ALA A 97 6.84 -14.09 -9.55
CA ALA A 97 7.99 -13.31 -10.01
C ALA A 97 9.32 -13.96 -9.59
N LYS A 98 9.43 -14.44 -8.34
CA LYS A 98 10.61 -15.19 -7.88
C LYS A 98 10.83 -16.49 -8.65
N GLN A 99 9.76 -17.25 -8.95
CA GLN A 99 9.85 -18.45 -9.78
C GLN A 99 10.39 -18.14 -11.19
N TYR A 100 9.87 -17.11 -11.85
CA TYR A 100 10.37 -16.69 -13.17
C TYR A 100 11.82 -16.19 -13.13
N GLN A 101 12.24 -15.56 -12.03
CA GLN A 101 13.64 -15.19 -11.83
C GLN A 101 14.54 -16.43 -11.72
N ILE A 102 14.10 -17.52 -11.06
CA ILE A 102 14.84 -18.80 -11.04
C ILE A 102 14.99 -19.31 -12.47
N THR A 103 13.89 -19.40 -13.22
CA THR A 103 13.92 -19.85 -14.62
C THR A 103 14.85 -18.99 -15.48
N SER A 104 14.85 -17.68 -15.29
CA SER A 104 15.76 -16.76 -15.99
C SER A 104 17.23 -17.03 -15.65
N ALA A 105 17.55 -17.27 -14.38
CA ALA A 105 18.90 -17.63 -13.95
C ALA A 105 19.34 -18.98 -14.52
N GLU A 106 18.44 -19.98 -14.57
CA GLU A 106 18.71 -21.29 -15.17
C GLU A 106 19.01 -21.19 -16.68
N LEU A 107 18.23 -20.38 -17.40
CA LEU A 107 18.47 -20.10 -18.82
C LEU A 107 19.82 -19.40 -19.01
N SER A 108 20.15 -18.45 -18.15
CA SER A 108 21.47 -17.79 -18.16
C SER A 108 22.62 -18.77 -17.92
N ALA A 109 22.43 -19.75 -17.03
CA ALA A 109 23.38 -20.84 -16.83
C ALA A 109 23.50 -21.76 -18.05
N LYS A 110 22.40 -22.03 -18.77
CA LYS A 110 22.42 -22.77 -20.05
C LYS A 110 23.17 -22.00 -21.14
N ILE A 111 22.96 -20.69 -21.27
CA ILE A 111 23.71 -19.82 -22.20
C ILE A 111 25.21 -19.82 -21.85
N ALA A 112 25.55 -19.70 -20.57
CA ALA A 112 26.94 -19.77 -20.12
C ALA A 112 27.60 -21.12 -20.47
N LYS A 113 26.87 -22.24 -20.34
CA LYS A 113 27.33 -23.56 -20.79
C LYS A 113 27.50 -23.61 -22.31
N GLY A 114 26.58 -23.00 -23.06
CA GLY A 114 26.63 -22.88 -24.51
C GLY A 114 27.87 -22.13 -25.03
N SER A 115 28.51 -21.31 -24.20
CA SER A 115 29.77 -20.62 -24.54
C SER A 115 30.95 -21.58 -24.80
N ARG A 116 30.82 -22.87 -24.47
CA ARG A 116 31.80 -23.92 -24.83
C ARG A 116 31.60 -24.48 -26.23
N LEU A 117 30.46 -24.21 -26.86
CA LEU A 117 30.11 -24.75 -28.16
C LEU A 117 30.66 -23.87 -29.29
N PRO A 118 30.88 -24.45 -30.49
CA PRO A 118 31.15 -23.69 -31.69
C PRO A 118 30.07 -22.62 -31.93
N THR A 119 30.49 -21.41 -32.27
CA THR A 119 29.59 -20.37 -32.79
C THR A 119 29.70 -20.35 -34.31
N ILE A 120 28.58 -20.49 -35.00
CA ILE A 120 28.49 -20.38 -36.46
C ILE A 120 27.81 -19.05 -36.78
N SER A 121 28.47 -18.20 -37.55
CA SER A 121 27.93 -16.93 -38.02
C SER A 121 27.97 -16.85 -39.54
N ALA A 122 26.89 -16.30 -40.11
CA ALA A 122 26.82 -15.98 -41.52
C ALA A 122 26.67 -14.47 -41.67
N ASN A 123 27.41 -13.90 -42.61
CA ASN A 123 27.35 -12.47 -42.90
C ASN A 123 27.18 -12.26 -44.41
N ALA A 124 26.39 -11.24 -44.76
CA ALA A 124 26.28 -10.74 -46.12
C ALA A 124 26.45 -9.22 -46.05
N SER A 125 27.32 -8.67 -46.89
CA SER A 125 27.52 -7.23 -47.00
C SER A 125 27.56 -6.81 -48.46
N TYR A 126 26.93 -5.68 -48.73
CA TYR A 126 26.97 -5.02 -50.02
C TYR A 126 27.56 -3.63 -49.80
N SER A 127 28.66 -3.35 -50.48
CA SER A 127 29.32 -2.05 -50.40
C SER A 127 29.73 -1.56 -51.79
N GLY A 128 29.74 -0.23 -51.95
CA GLY A 128 30.24 0.44 -53.13
C GLY A 128 31.18 1.54 -52.68
N ASN A 129 32.36 1.63 -53.32
CA ASN A 129 33.27 2.74 -53.11
C ASN A 129 33.20 3.67 -54.33
N ALA A 130 33.24 4.98 -54.07
CA ALA A 130 33.31 6.01 -55.10
C ALA A 130 34.56 6.85 -54.84
N GLU A 131 35.39 7.04 -55.86
CA GLU A 131 36.68 7.73 -55.72
C GLU A 131 36.51 9.25 -55.51
N THR A 132 35.35 9.82 -55.86
CA THR A 132 35.01 11.23 -55.60
C THR A 132 33.55 11.42 -55.19
N LEU A 133 33.25 12.50 -54.46
CA LEU A 133 31.90 12.84 -53.98
C LEU A 133 30.88 13.03 -55.13
N GLY A 134 31.33 13.53 -56.29
CA GLY A 134 30.48 13.67 -57.48
C GLY A 134 29.98 12.33 -58.03
N HIS A 135 30.81 11.28 -58.01
CA HIS A 135 30.41 9.94 -58.44
C HIS A 135 29.48 9.23 -57.44
N ALA A 136 29.62 9.55 -56.15
CA ALA A 136 28.70 9.07 -55.11
C ALA A 136 27.29 9.69 -55.25
N ILE A 137 27.19 10.99 -55.56
CA ILE A 137 25.91 11.69 -55.73
C ILE A 137 25.22 11.32 -57.05
N ALA A 138 25.98 11.07 -58.12
CA ALA A 138 25.45 10.66 -59.42
C ALA A 138 25.09 9.16 -59.51
N ASN A 139 25.21 8.41 -58.41
CA ASN A 139 25.00 6.95 -58.35
C ASN A 139 25.86 6.15 -59.34
N SER A 140 26.96 6.75 -59.80
CA SER A 140 27.87 6.21 -60.80
C SER A 140 29.03 5.49 -60.11
N TYR A 141 28.71 4.40 -59.42
CA TYR A 141 29.71 3.48 -58.87
C TYR A 141 30.37 2.74 -60.02
N ASN A 142 31.47 3.30 -60.53
CA ASN A 142 32.28 2.72 -61.60
C ASN A 142 32.82 1.36 -61.13
N ASP A 143 32.24 0.24 -61.57
CA ASP A 143 32.61 -1.19 -61.33
C ASP A 143 33.03 -1.66 -59.90
N GLN A 144 33.01 -0.79 -58.89
CA GLN A 144 33.49 -1.06 -57.53
C GLN A 144 32.36 -1.48 -56.57
N LYS A 145 31.33 -2.14 -57.08
CA LYS A 145 30.27 -2.76 -56.27
C LYS A 145 30.76 -4.12 -55.81
N ARG A 146 30.83 -4.33 -54.50
CA ARG A 146 31.26 -5.60 -53.89
C ARG A 146 30.11 -6.18 -53.08
N PHE A 147 29.68 -7.37 -53.47
CA PHE A 147 28.82 -8.21 -52.66
C PHE A 147 29.67 -9.31 -52.04
N ASN A 148 29.74 -9.34 -50.71
CA ASN A 148 30.53 -10.32 -49.96
C ASN A 148 29.60 -11.13 -49.07
N THR A 149 29.71 -12.45 -49.15
CA THR A 149 29.06 -13.38 -48.22
C THR A 149 30.12 -14.23 -47.54
N GLY A 150 30.00 -14.45 -46.24
CA GLY A 150 30.93 -15.26 -45.47
C GLY A 150 30.20 -16.16 -44.48
N LEU A 151 30.74 -17.35 -44.27
CA LEU A 151 30.37 -18.24 -43.17
C LEU A 151 31.62 -18.41 -42.30
N SER A 152 31.49 -18.14 -41.00
CA SER A 152 32.57 -18.26 -40.04
C SER A 152 32.16 -19.20 -38.91
N ILE A 153 33.04 -20.14 -38.56
CA ILE A 153 32.89 -21.00 -37.39
C ILE A 153 34.01 -20.68 -36.39
N SER A 154 33.63 -20.39 -35.14
CA SER A 154 34.57 -20.08 -34.06
C SER A 154 34.43 -21.10 -32.94
N ILE A 155 35.51 -21.79 -32.60
CA ILE A 155 35.54 -22.84 -31.58
C ILE A 155 36.55 -22.47 -30.50
N PRO A 156 36.11 -22.20 -29.25
CA PRO A 156 37.03 -21.91 -28.17
C PRO A 156 37.74 -23.20 -27.71
N ILE A 157 39.02 -23.35 -28.04
CA ILE A 157 39.83 -24.52 -27.63
C ILE A 157 40.30 -24.37 -26.18
N PHE A 158 40.86 -23.22 -25.83
CA PHE A 158 41.32 -22.91 -24.48
C PHE A 158 41.11 -21.43 -24.17
N SER A 159 40.45 -21.14 -23.05
CA SER A 159 40.07 -19.78 -22.66
C SER A 159 40.64 -19.34 -21.30
N GLY A 160 41.66 -20.04 -20.78
CA GLY A 160 42.26 -19.72 -19.48
C GLY A 160 41.27 -19.83 -18.31
N ASN A 161 40.40 -20.85 -18.30
CA ASN A 161 39.32 -21.07 -17.33
C ASN A 161 38.18 -20.04 -17.28
N SER A 162 38.24 -18.95 -18.03
CA SER A 162 37.18 -17.92 -18.04
C SER A 162 35.77 -18.46 -18.27
N ILE A 163 35.59 -19.40 -19.21
CA ILE A 163 34.29 -20.04 -19.49
C ILE A 163 33.83 -20.90 -18.31
N SER A 164 34.75 -21.66 -17.70
CA SER A 164 34.44 -22.48 -16.51
C SER A 164 33.99 -21.62 -15.34
N THR A 165 34.71 -20.52 -15.06
CA THR A 165 34.34 -19.57 -14.00
C THR A 165 32.98 -18.92 -14.27
N ARG A 166 32.71 -18.51 -15.52
CA ARG A 166 31.40 -17.95 -15.89
C ARG A 166 30.26 -18.95 -15.68
N ILE A 167 30.45 -20.22 -16.02
CA ILE A 167 29.46 -21.28 -15.76
C ILE A 167 29.24 -21.46 -14.26
N GLN A 168 30.31 -21.46 -13.46
CA GLN A 168 30.21 -21.58 -12.00
C GLN A 168 29.48 -20.39 -11.38
N GLN A 169 29.80 -19.17 -11.80
CA GLN A 169 29.10 -17.95 -11.38
C GLN A 169 27.61 -18.02 -11.71
N ALA A 170 27.26 -18.47 -12.92
CA ALA A 170 25.86 -18.62 -13.32
C ALA A 170 25.12 -19.68 -12.49
N LYS A 171 25.78 -20.79 -12.12
CA LYS A 171 25.19 -21.79 -11.20
C LYS A 171 24.97 -21.20 -9.80
N ILE A 172 25.95 -20.47 -9.27
CA ILE A 172 25.80 -19.78 -7.97
C ILE A 172 24.64 -18.78 -8.02
N ALA A 173 24.46 -18.09 -9.14
CA ALA A 173 23.34 -17.18 -9.33
C ALA A 173 21.96 -17.89 -9.31
N VAL A 174 21.86 -19.11 -9.87
CA VAL A 174 20.65 -19.95 -9.74
C VAL A 174 20.39 -20.29 -8.28
N ASN A 175 21.38 -20.83 -7.57
CA ASN A 175 21.23 -21.20 -6.15
C ASN A 175 20.86 -19.99 -5.28
N LYS A 176 21.44 -18.81 -5.58
CA LYS A 176 21.07 -17.56 -4.92
C LYS A 176 19.58 -17.26 -5.12
N GLN A 177 19.09 -17.38 -6.35
CA GLN A 177 17.70 -17.10 -6.67
C GLN A 177 16.72 -18.10 -6.04
N GLU A 178 17.10 -19.37 -5.94
CA GLU A 178 16.36 -20.39 -5.19
C GLU A 178 16.32 -20.07 -3.69
N SER A 179 17.45 -19.67 -3.10
CA SER A 179 17.50 -19.23 -1.70
C SER A 179 16.60 -18.02 -1.46
N GLU A 180 16.63 -17.02 -2.35
CA GLU A 180 15.75 -15.85 -2.25
C GLU A 180 14.27 -16.20 -2.38
N TYR A 181 13.92 -17.21 -3.19
CA TYR A 181 12.55 -17.71 -3.28
C TYR A 181 12.09 -18.35 -1.96
N LEU A 182 12.93 -19.17 -1.33
CA LEU A 182 12.62 -19.76 -0.03
C LEU A 182 12.49 -18.71 1.08
N THR A 183 13.40 -17.71 1.11
CA THR A 183 13.28 -16.57 2.03
C THR A 183 11.98 -15.80 1.80
N GLN A 184 11.62 -15.53 0.53
CA GLN A 184 10.36 -14.87 0.22
C GLN A 184 9.14 -15.66 0.73
N LEU A 185 9.14 -16.98 0.61
CA LEU A 185 8.05 -17.81 1.14
C LEU A 185 7.96 -17.73 2.67
N GLN A 186 9.10 -17.73 3.36
CA GLN A 186 9.13 -17.59 4.82
C GLN A 186 8.68 -16.20 5.28
N ASP A 187 9.08 -15.15 4.58
CA ASP A 187 8.63 -13.79 4.88
C ASP A 187 7.11 -13.67 4.68
N LEU A 188 6.58 -14.25 3.60
CA LEU A 188 5.14 -14.28 3.33
C LEU A 188 4.37 -15.13 4.35
N SER A 189 4.96 -16.22 4.85
CA SER A 189 4.31 -17.02 5.91
C SER A 189 4.17 -16.23 7.21
N VAL A 190 5.20 -15.45 7.58
CA VAL A 190 5.13 -14.56 8.75
C VAL A 190 4.12 -13.43 8.53
N GLN A 191 4.10 -12.82 7.34
CA GLN A 191 3.12 -11.79 6.99
C GLN A 191 1.69 -12.32 7.04
N LEU A 192 1.45 -13.53 6.53
CA LEU A 192 0.14 -14.18 6.58
C LEU A 192 -0.31 -14.37 8.02
N GLN A 193 0.53 -14.96 8.88
CA GLN A 193 0.20 -15.15 10.29
C GLN A 193 -0.16 -13.82 10.97
N SER A 194 0.68 -12.79 10.77
CA SER A 194 0.42 -11.46 11.33
C SER A 194 -0.90 -10.85 10.85
N SER A 195 -1.24 -11.01 9.57
CA SER A 195 -2.49 -10.49 8.99
C SER A 195 -3.72 -11.21 9.53
N LEU A 196 -3.66 -12.55 9.64
CA LEU A 196 -4.70 -13.37 10.25
C LEU A 196 -4.92 -12.98 11.72
N ASP A 197 -3.85 -12.84 12.50
CA ASP A 197 -3.92 -12.44 13.90
C ASP A 197 -4.52 -11.04 14.07
N GLN A 198 -4.13 -10.10 13.20
CA GLN A 198 -4.67 -8.73 13.22
C GLN A 198 -6.16 -8.68 12.87
N LEU A 199 -6.61 -9.45 11.88
CA LEU A 199 -8.05 -9.54 11.55
C LEU A 199 -8.86 -10.20 12.67
N ASN A 200 -8.33 -11.26 13.28
CA ASN A 200 -8.95 -11.87 14.45
C ASN A 200 -9.03 -10.88 15.62
N ASN A 201 -8.00 -10.06 15.84
CA ASN A 201 -8.04 -8.99 16.83
C ASN A 201 -9.15 -7.97 16.53
N TYR A 202 -9.29 -7.52 15.28
CA TYR A 202 -10.35 -6.58 14.92
C TYR A 202 -11.76 -7.16 15.12
N LYS A 203 -11.93 -8.46 14.85
CA LYS A 203 -13.20 -9.16 15.10
C LYS A 203 -13.64 -9.09 16.56
N GLU A 204 -12.70 -9.06 17.51
CA GLU A 204 -12.97 -8.90 18.94
C GLU A 204 -13.01 -7.42 19.37
N ILE A 205 -12.14 -6.57 18.82
CA ILE A 205 -12.02 -5.16 19.21
C ILE A 205 -13.23 -4.32 18.80
N ILE A 206 -13.79 -4.57 17.60
CA ILE A 206 -14.94 -3.81 17.08
C ILE A 206 -16.15 -3.89 18.04
N PRO A 207 -16.67 -5.07 18.44
CA PRO A 207 -17.81 -5.15 19.35
C PRO A 207 -17.52 -4.57 20.75
N ILE A 208 -16.26 -4.64 21.21
CA ILE A 208 -15.84 -3.97 22.44
C ILE A 208 -15.93 -2.45 22.29
N ASN A 209 -15.43 -1.89 21.19
CA ASN A 209 -15.51 -0.46 20.91
C ASN A 209 -16.97 0.03 20.74
N GLU A 210 -17.85 -0.80 20.18
CA GLU A 210 -19.29 -0.52 20.12
C GLU A 210 -19.89 -0.41 21.53
N THR A 211 -19.56 -1.35 22.42
CA THR A 211 -20.00 -1.33 23.82
C THR A 211 -19.45 -0.12 24.59
N ILE A 212 -18.20 0.26 24.34
CA ILE A 212 -17.57 1.44 24.93
C ILE A 212 -18.28 2.71 24.48
N LEU A 213 -18.62 2.82 23.19
CA LEU A 213 -19.36 3.97 22.66
C LEU A 213 -20.74 4.10 23.31
N VAL A 214 -21.50 3.00 23.39
CA VAL A 214 -22.81 2.97 24.06
C VAL A 214 -22.69 3.44 25.52
N SER A 215 -21.69 2.95 26.25
CA SER A 215 -21.47 3.34 27.65
C SER A 215 -21.08 4.81 27.79
N ALA A 216 -20.23 5.32 26.91
CA ALA A 216 -19.80 6.72 26.92
C ALA A 216 -20.95 7.67 26.57
N ASP A 217 -21.82 7.30 25.63
CA ASP A 217 -22.99 8.09 25.25
C ASP A 217 -24.00 8.19 26.41
N GLU A 218 -24.23 7.10 27.15
CA GLU A 218 -25.11 7.11 28.33
C GLU A 218 -24.49 7.93 29.49
N ASP A 219 -23.18 7.80 29.73
CA ASP A 219 -22.47 8.61 30.74
C ASP A 219 -22.58 10.12 30.43
N LEU A 220 -22.38 10.51 29.17
CA LEU A 220 -22.55 11.90 28.74
C LEU A 220 -23.97 12.40 29.01
N LYS A 221 -24.98 11.60 28.69
CA LYS A 221 -26.39 11.94 28.93
C LYS A 221 -26.67 12.14 30.42
N LEU A 222 -26.17 11.25 31.28
CA LEU A 222 -26.33 11.36 32.74
C LEU A 222 -25.59 12.58 33.31
N ALA A 223 -24.36 12.84 32.86
CA ALA A 223 -23.58 14.00 33.26
C ALA A 223 -24.28 15.31 32.89
N GLN A 224 -24.84 15.41 31.67
CA GLN A 224 -25.60 16.56 31.23
C GLN A 224 -26.83 16.81 32.11
N VAL A 225 -27.62 15.76 32.40
CA VAL A 225 -28.80 15.86 33.27
C VAL A 225 -28.39 16.34 34.66
N ARG A 226 -27.38 15.72 35.29
CA ARG A 226 -26.87 16.14 36.61
C ARG A 226 -26.39 17.59 36.60
N TYR A 227 -25.75 18.05 35.52
CA TYR A 227 -25.24 19.41 35.43
C TYR A 227 -26.36 20.43 35.27
N THR A 228 -27.41 20.11 34.51
CA THR A 228 -28.60 20.97 34.41
C THR A 228 -29.32 21.12 35.75
N HIS A 229 -29.38 20.05 36.56
CA HIS A 229 -29.92 20.08 37.92
C HIS A 229 -28.95 20.61 38.99
N GLY A 230 -27.73 20.99 38.62
CA GLY A 230 -26.73 21.54 39.55
C GLY A 230 -26.12 20.51 40.51
N SER A 231 -26.34 19.22 40.29
CA SER A 231 -25.79 18.13 41.12
C SER A 231 -24.39 17.67 40.67
N THR A 232 -23.81 18.29 39.64
CA THR A 232 -22.42 18.08 39.22
C THR A 232 -21.79 19.36 38.65
N ILE A 233 -20.49 19.32 38.36
CA ILE A 233 -19.69 20.39 37.77
C ILE A 233 -19.57 20.24 36.24
N ILE A 234 -19.32 21.34 35.54
CA ILE A 234 -19.17 21.35 34.07
C ILE A 234 -18.05 20.42 33.60
N LEU A 235 -17.00 20.23 34.42
CA LEU A 235 -15.87 19.39 34.08
C LEU A 235 -16.29 17.96 33.76
N GLU A 236 -17.21 17.37 34.53
CA GLU A 236 -17.72 16.01 34.26
C GLU A 236 -18.40 15.92 32.89
N VAL A 237 -19.17 16.94 32.50
CA VAL A 237 -19.80 16.99 31.17
C VAL A 237 -18.75 17.10 30.07
N LEU A 238 -17.75 17.97 30.24
CA LEU A 238 -16.68 18.15 29.25
C LEU A 238 -15.86 16.87 29.09
N ASP A 239 -15.56 16.17 30.19
CA ASP A 239 -14.83 14.90 30.17
C ASP A 239 -15.64 13.79 29.51
N ALA A 240 -16.92 13.66 29.83
CA ALA A 240 -17.81 12.70 29.16
C ALA A 240 -17.92 12.97 27.65
N GLN A 241 -17.96 14.24 27.23
CA GLN A 241 -17.92 14.60 25.80
C GLN A 241 -16.61 14.18 25.13
N VAL A 242 -15.46 14.36 25.81
CA VAL A 242 -14.17 13.87 25.30
C VAL A 242 -14.21 12.36 25.13
N SER A 243 -14.76 11.63 26.11
CA SER A 243 -14.89 10.17 26.09
C SER A 243 -15.73 9.69 24.91
N VAL A 244 -16.90 10.29 24.66
CA VAL A 244 -17.74 9.96 23.49
C VAL A 244 -16.99 10.18 22.18
N VAL A 245 -16.34 11.34 22.03
CA VAL A 245 -15.58 11.65 20.79
C VAL A 245 -14.45 10.65 20.58
N ARG A 246 -13.72 10.28 21.64
CA ARG A 246 -12.64 9.27 21.56
C ARG A 246 -13.19 7.89 21.22
N ALA A 247 -14.25 7.45 21.89
CA ALA A 247 -14.89 6.15 21.67
C ALA A 247 -15.39 6.04 20.22
N ARG A 248 -16.08 7.07 19.71
CA ARG A 248 -16.59 7.10 18.34
C ARG A 248 -15.45 7.07 17.32
N SER A 249 -14.42 7.89 17.49
CA SER A 249 -13.24 7.88 16.60
C SER A 249 -12.51 6.53 16.62
N SER A 250 -12.39 5.89 17.79
CA SER A 250 -11.77 4.57 17.93
C SER A 250 -12.57 3.49 17.20
N LEU A 251 -13.90 3.49 17.36
CA LEU A 251 -14.79 2.55 16.68
C LEU A 251 -14.67 2.69 15.15
N ILE A 252 -14.82 3.91 14.63
CA ILE A 252 -14.73 4.20 13.20
C ILE A 252 -13.38 3.73 12.66
N ARG A 253 -12.29 4.11 13.34
CA ARG A 253 -10.94 3.69 12.95
C ARG A 253 -10.80 2.16 12.94
N SER A 254 -11.27 1.46 13.96
CA SER A 254 -11.18 0.00 14.01
C SER A 254 -11.96 -0.68 12.87
N LYS A 255 -13.12 -0.13 12.48
CA LYS A 255 -13.90 -0.65 11.33
C LYS A 255 -13.13 -0.47 10.02
N TYR A 256 -12.60 0.72 9.74
CA TYR A 256 -11.85 0.99 8.52
C TYR A 256 -10.50 0.28 8.47
N ASP A 257 -9.76 0.23 9.58
CA ASP A 257 -8.49 -0.48 9.66
C ASP A 257 -8.69 -1.98 9.40
N ALA A 258 -9.80 -2.58 9.88
CA ALA A 258 -10.14 -3.97 9.59
C ALA A 258 -10.46 -4.21 8.10
N CYS A 259 -11.17 -3.28 7.44
CA CYS A 259 -11.44 -3.36 6.01
C CYS A 259 -10.15 -3.25 5.17
N ILE A 260 -9.26 -2.33 5.55
CA ILE A 260 -7.94 -2.18 4.91
C ILE A 260 -7.13 -3.46 5.09
N GLU A 261 -7.10 -4.02 6.29
CA GLU A 261 -6.37 -5.26 6.55
C GLU A 261 -6.94 -6.45 5.78
N GLN A 262 -8.26 -6.51 5.60
CA GLN A 262 -8.88 -7.53 4.76
C GLN A 262 -8.49 -7.39 3.29
N ALA A 263 -8.43 -6.16 2.76
CA ALA A 263 -7.93 -5.90 1.41
C ALA A 263 -6.43 -6.27 1.29
N ASN A 264 -5.62 -5.97 2.32
CA ASN A 264 -4.22 -6.37 2.38
C ASN A 264 -4.06 -7.90 2.38
N LEU A 265 -4.90 -8.62 3.14
CA LEU A 265 -4.94 -10.08 3.13
C LEU A 265 -5.27 -10.60 1.72
N LYS A 266 -6.31 -10.08 1.06
CA LYS A 266 -6.63 -10.46 -0.33
C LYS A 266 -5.46 -10.20 -1.29
N ALA A 267 -4.77 -9.06 -1.14
CA ALA A 267 -3.58 -8.74 -1.92
C ALA A 267 -2.45 -9.75 -1.67
N LEU A 268 -2.23 -10.12 -0.40
CA LEU A 268 -1.24 -11.12 0.02
C LEU A 268 -1.58 -12.50 -0.54
N LEU A 269 -2.84 -12.92 -0.49
CA LEU A 269 -3.31 -14.19 -1.06
C LEU A 269 -3.27 -14.21 -2.60
N GLY A 270 -3.15 -13.05 -3.24
CA GLY A 270 -3.21 -12.91 -4.70
C GLY A 270 -4.63 -13.01 -5.27
N THR A 271 -5.65 -12.74 -4.45
CA THR A 271 -7.08 -12.83 -4.78
C THR A 271 -7.77 -11.45 -4.82
N LEU A 272 -7.02 -10.36 -4.73
CA LEU A 272 -7.59 -9.00 -4.77
C LEU A 272 -8.36 -8.72 -6.08
N ASP A 273 -7.89 -9.27 -7.20
CA ASP A 273 -8.48 -9.07 -8.54
C ASP A 273 -9.34 -10.26 -9.01
N THR A 274 -9.58 -11.28 -8.17
CA THR A 274 -10.27 -12.51 -8.60
C THR A 274 -11.79 -12.42 -8.60
N ASP A 275 -12.37 -11.33 -8.11
CA ASP A 275 -13.80 -11.06 -8.13
C ASP A 275 -14.26 -10.52 -9.51
N LYS A 276 -13.97 -11.28 -10.57
CA LYS A 276 -14.57 -11.12 -11.91
C LYS A 276 -15.61 -12.18 -12.20
#